data_AF-A0A2S6QC02-F1
#
_entry.id   AF-A0A2S6QC02-F1
#
_cell.length_a   1.000
_cell.length_b   1.000
_cell.length_c   1.000
_cell.angle_alpha   90.00
_cell.angle_beta   90.00
_cell.angle_gamma   90.00
#
_symmetry.space_group_name_H-M   'P 1'
#
loop_
_entity.id
_entity.type
_entity.pdbx_description
1 polymer ?
#
loop_
_entity_poly.entity_id
_entity_poly.type
_entity_poly.pdbx_seq_one_letter_code
_entity_poly.pdbx_strand_id
1 'polypeptide(L)'
;MKKLIIALVLLTSFNSNALTLEQFNVSHQQKQQRLFASLDYCTNIGSQEIFNLGTQNLQEIKKDLDVISSQFKRFKQQKNNCFDNSKNFLDSIIADNMIFLQTNETTVELELQNKIDQDLIETINLRRQINIDLLDSILLDIKKSIKHATAAEMKTDFITESTKTKRLISQELHIIYDSMTAQLKVDQQKLDLAEERKITRVANVSVRSAFLALNRSLLLFEDIEKDPRIYNVAKIKTSVEHAHNKLLELKAFSLSLEGLDSKEEVNQIINQLSILNVDLDVAVKTMTDGTFPENYLKWAGQIYQQISEIIGSLQKVLDTIYLIDMTQQPKPVDITKTSIEEIEVEEVETSLKPAKEIKVKE
;
A
#
# COMPACT_ATOMS: atom_id res chain seq x y z
N MET A 1 53.48 0.78 15.18
CA MET A 1 52.57 1.91 14.91
C MET A 1 51.69 1.67 13.66
N LYS A 2 50.87 0.62 13.64
CA LYS A 2 49.83 0.39 12.59
C LYS A 2 48.45 0.06 13.15
N LYS A 3 48.33 -0.22 14.45
CA LYS A 3 47.05 -0.47 15.13
C LYS A 3 46.39 0.79 15.72
N LEU A 4 47.13 1.90 15.84
CA LEU A 4 46.58 3.16 16.37
C LEU A 4 45.76 3.96 15.33
N ILE A 5 46.03 3.76 14.03
CA ILE A 5 45.38 4.52 12.95
C ILE A 5 43.98 3.99 12.63
N ILE A 6 43.76 2.67 12.75
CA ILE A 6 42.42 2.07 12.54
C ILE A 6 41.47 2.46 13.69
N ALA A 7 41.97 2.58 14.92
CA ALA A 7 41.19 3.09 16.05
C ALA A 7 40.87 4.58 15.91
N LEU A 8 41.77 5.39 15.31
CA LEU A 8 41.50 6.80 15.04
C LEU A 8 40.45 6.99 13.94
N VAL A 9 40.47 6.19 12.87
CA VAL A 9 39.47 6.27 11.78
C VAL A 9 38.06 5.86 12.25
N LEU A 10 37.95 4.98 13.24
CA LEU A 10 36.67 4.64 13.89
C LEU A 10 36.22 5.69 14.93
N LEU A 11 37.11 6.57 15.39
CA LEU A 11 36.81 7.61 16.38
C LEU A 11 36.62 9.00 15.75
N THR A 12 37.09 9.25 14.52
CA THR A 12 37.00 10.56 13.85
C THR A 12 35.86 10.67 12.82
N SER A 13 35.01 9.65 12.66
CA SER A 13 33.79 9.74 11.84
C SER A 13 32.51 10.02 12.65
N PHE A 14 32.60 10.14 13.98
CA PHE A 14 31.48 10.57 14.83
C PHE A 14 31.32 12.09 14.84
N ASN A 15 31.05 12.63 13.65
CA ASN A 15 30.12 13.75 13.49
C ASN A 15 29.04 13.32 12.48
N SER A 16 28.58 12.07 12.58
CA SER A 16 27.22 11.76 12.17
C SER A 16 26.34 12.53 13.13
N ASN A 17 25.64 13.56 12.65
CA ASN A 17 24.49 14.11 13.37
C ASN A 17 23.65 12.91 13.81
N ALA A 18 23.69 12.55 15.09
CA ALA A 18 22.81 11.51 15.61
C ALA A 18 21.41 12.03 15.32
N LEU A 19 20.71 11.37 14.39
CA LEU A 19 19.34 11.75 14.06
C LEU A 19 18.57 11.70 15.38
N THR A 20 17.83 12.75 15.68
CA THR A 20 16.86 12.65 16.77
C THR A 20 15.89 11.51 16.44
N LEU A 21 15.25 10.91 17.45
CA LEU A 21 14.22 9.89 17.23
C LEU A 21 13.17 10.33 16.19
N GLU A 22 12.78 11.61 16.22
CA GLU A 22 11.87 12.19 15.23
C GLU A 22 12.46 12.22 13.81
N GLN A 23 13.71 12.63 13.63
CA GLN A 23 14.36 12.65 12.32
C GLN A 23 14.61 11.23 11.76
N PHE A 24 14.96 10.28 12.63
CA PHE A 24 15.07 8.87 12.28
C PHE A 24 13.71 8.32 11.81
N ASN A 25 12.65 8.57 12.58
CA ASN A 25 11.30 8.14 12.25
C ASN A 25 10.79 8.68 10.92
N VAL A 26 11.04 9.96 10.61
CA VAL A 26 10.66 10.56 9.31
C VAL A 26 11.44 9.92 8.16
N SER A 27 12.76 9.75 8.32
CA SER A 27 13.61 9.11 7.30
C SER A 27 13.22 7.65 7.06
N HIS A 28 12.96 6.90 8.12
CA HIS A 28 12.50 5.52 8.07
C HIS A 28 11.15 5.40 7.36
N GLN A 29 10.17 6.21 7.74
CA GLN A 29 8.85 6.25 7.10
C GLN A 29 8.95 6.56 5.59
N GLN A 30 9.81 7.51 5.18
CA GLN A 30 10.04 7.80 3.78
C GLN A 30 10.65 6.61 3.02
N LYS A 31 11.62 5.90 3.62
CA LYS A 31 12.19 4.69 3.02
C LYS A 31 11.16 3.58 2.88
N GLN A 32 10.33 3.36 3.91
CA GLN A 32 9.23 2.38 3.83
C GLN A 32 8.21 2.74 2.75
N GLN A 33 7.82 4.00 2.61
CA GLN A 33 6.92 4.43 1.52
C GLN A 33 7.53 4.14 0.15
N ARG A 34 8.83 4.41 -0.04
CA ARG A 34 9.54 4.04 -1.27
C ARG A 34 9.55 2.52 -1.49
N LEU A 35 9.73 1.73 -0.42
CA LEU A 35 9.66 0.27 -0.50
C LEU A 35 8.27 -0.18 -0.99
N PHE A 36 7.19 0.29 -0.37
CA PHE A 36 5.83 -0.08 -0.77
C PHE A 36 5.50 0.32 -2.20
N ALA A 37 5.85 1.55 -2.62
CA ALA A 37 5.70 1.98 -4.00
C ALA A 37 6.50 1.08 -4.98
N SER A 38 7.69 0.64 -4.59
CA SER A 38 8.49 -0.30 -5.39
C SER A 38 7.82 -1.67 -5.51
N LEU A 39 7.23 -2.19 -4.43
CA LEU A 39 6.52 -3.47 -4.45
C LEU A 39 5.26 -3.42 -5.33
N ASP A 40 4.56 -2.29 -5.33
CA ASP A 40 3.40 -2.07 -6.20
C ASP A 40 3.84 -1.98 -7.67
N TYR A 41 4.95 -1.30 -7.95
CA TYR A 41 5.58 -1.32 -9.27
C TYR A 41 5.93 -2.76 -9.70
N CYS A 42 6.57 -3.56 -8.84
CA CYS A 42 6.90 -4.95 -9.14
C CYS A 42 5.65 -5.78 -9.49
N THR A 43 4.56 -5.58 -8.77
CA THR A 43 3.27 -6.26 -8.99
C THR A 43 2.67 -5.87 -10.34
N ASN A 44 2.82 -4.60 -10.73
CA ASN A 44 2.25 -4.03 -11.96
C ASN A 44 3.04 -4.32 -13.24
N ILE A 45 4.23 -4.92 -13.17
CA ILE A 45 4.98 -5.34 -14.36
C ILE A 45 4.12 -6.28 -15.23
N GLY A 46 3.84 -5.86 -16.46
CA GLY A 46 3.04 -6.63 -17.43
C GLY A 46 1.52 -6.54 -17.21
N SER A 47 1.04 -5.75 -16.25
CA SER A 47 -0.38 -5.65 -15.91
C SER A 47 -1.23 -5.10 -17.06
N GLN A 48 -0.76 -4.08 -17.78
CA GLN A 48 -1.47 -3.51 -18.92
C GLN A 48 -1.60 -4.51 -20.07
N GLU A 49 -0.53 -5.26 -20.37
CA GLU A 49 -0.55 -6.29 -21.39
C GLU A 49 -1.50 -7.43 -21.02
N ILE A 50 -1.49 -7.87 -19.76
CA ILE A 50 -2.42 -8.89 -19.24
C ILE A 50 -3.86 -8.39 -19.31
N PHE A 51 -4.12 -7.14 -18.92
CA PHE A 51 -5.44 -6.52 -19.01
C PHE A 51 -5.94 -6.52 -20.46
N ASN A 52 -5.10 -6.09 -21.41
CA ASN A 52 -5.46 -6.07 -22.82
C ASN A 52 -5.81 -7.47 -23.34
N LEU A 53 -5.12 -8.52 -22.90
CA LEU A 53 -5.47 -9.90 -23.24
C LEU A 53 -6.87 -10.29 -22.74
N GLY A 54 -7.27 -9.83 -21.55
CA GLY A 54 -8.61 -10.05 -21.02
C GLY A 54 -9.73 -9.42 -21.84
N THR A 55 -9.40 -8.44 -22.70
CA THR A 55 -10.35 -7.74 -23.58
C THR A 55 -10.38 -8.26 -25.02
N GLN A 56 -9.51 -9.22 -25.36
CA GLN A 56 -9.41 -9.79 -26.71
C GLN A 56 -10.16 -11.13 -26.79
N ASN A 57 -10.74 -11.42 -27.96
CA ASN A 57 -11.30 -12.75 -28.21
C ASN A 57 -10.18 -13.81 -28.34
N LEU A 58 -10.53 -15.07 -28.11
CA LEU A 58 -9.56 -16.18 -28.16
C LEU A 58 -8.87 -16.34 -29.52
N GLN A 59 -9.51 -15.95 -30.64
CA GLN A 59 -8.93 -16.02 -31.97
C GLN A 59 -7.78 -15.03 -32.14
N GLU A 60 -7.91 -13.81 -31.64
CA GLU A 60 -6.84 -12.79 -31.66
C GLU A 60 -5.66 -13.25 -30.81
N ILE A 61 -5.93 -13.67 -29.57
CA ILE A 61 -4.90 -14.17 -28.64
C ILE A 61 -4.16 -15.37 -29.25
N LYS A 62 -4.87 -16.27 -29.95
CA LYS A 62 -4.27 -17.45 -30.59
C LYS A 62 -3.24 -17.10 -31.67
N LYS A 63 -3.43 -16.00 -32.41
CA LYS A 63 -2.49 -15.57 -33.47
C LYS A 63 -1.11 -15.25 -32.89
N ASP A 64 -1.09 -14.68 -31.69
CA ASP A 64 0.13 -14.18 -31.05
C ASP A 64 0.59 -15.03 -29.86
N LEU A 65 0.10 -16.27 -29.73
CA LEU A 65 0.31 -17.10 -28.54
C LEU A 65 1.79 -17.33 -28.18
N ASP A 66 2.67 -17.46 -29.17
CA ASP A 66 4.12 -17.64 -28.97
C ASP A 66 4.78 -16.35 -28.47
N VAL A 67 4.34 -15.20 -28.99
CA VAL A 67 4.78 -13.87 -28.56
C VAL A 67 4.33 -13.64 -27.11
N ILE A 68 3.06 -13.90 -26.81
CA ILE A 68 2.47 -13.81 -25.48
C ILE A 68 3.24 -14.71 -24.50
N SER A 69 3.48 -15.98 -24.86
CA SER A 69 4.23 -16.91 -24.02
C SER A 69 5.65 -16.41 -23.72
N SER A 70 6.30 -15.75 -24.68
CA SER A 70 7.63 -15.16 -24.51
C SER A 70 7.60 -13.90 -23.63
N GLN A 71 6.58 -13.05 -23.79
CA GLN A 71 6.36 -11.88 -22.93
C GLN A 71 6.14 -12.28 -21.47
N PHE A 72 5.33 -13.32 -21.21
CA PHE A 72 5.11 -13.81 -19.84
C PHE A 72 6.40 -14.29 -19.17
N LYS A 73 7.30 -14.97 -19.90
CA LYS A 73 8.63 -15.33 -19.38
C LYS A 73 9.46 -14.11 -19.03
N ARG A 74 9.43 -13.07 -19.88
CA ARG A 74 10.10 -11.79 -19.62
C ARG A 74 9.55 -11.12 -18.36
N PHE A 75 8.22 -11.03 -18.23
CA PHE A 75 7.57 -10.46 -17.05
C PHE A 75 7.96 -11.21 -15.78
N LYS A 76 8.00 -12.55 -15.82
CA LYS A 76 8.43 -13.37 -14.68
C LYS A 76 9.86 -13.05 -14.24
N GLN A 77 10.79 -12.89 -15.18
CA GLN A 77 12.17 -12.49 -14.86
C GLN A 77 12.24 -11.06 -14.30
N GLN A 78 11.51 -10.12 -14.91
CA GLN A 78 11.47 -8.73 -14.45
C GLN A 78 10.87 -8.62 -13.04
N LYS A 79 9.77 -9.34 -12.75
CA LYS A 79 9.17 -9.40 -11.42
C LYS A 79 10.13 -9.99 -10.38
N ASN A 80 10.77 -11.12 -10.68
CA ASN A 80 11.79 -11.71 -9.81
C ASN A 80 12.86 -10.69 -9.41
N ASN A 81 13.51 -10.08 -10.40
CA ASN A 81 14.58 -9.11 -10.16
C ASN A 81 14.06 -7.90 -9.36
N CYS A 82 12.86 -7.43 -9.64
CA CYS A 82 12.25 -6.31 -8.93
C CYS A 82 12.00 -6.60 -7.45
N PHE A 83 11.45 -7.78 -7.13
CA PHE A 83 11.24 -8.20 -5.75
C PHE A 83 12.58 -8.45 -5.03
N ASP A 84 13.59 -8.99 -5.70
CA ASP A 84 14.93 -9.17 -5.13
C ASP A 84 15.57 -7.81 -4.76
N ASN A 85 15.46 -6.82 -5.64
CA ASN A 85 15.92 -5.46 -5.36
C ASN A 85 15.15 -4.82 -4.19
N SER A 86 13.83 -5.03 -4.14
CA SER A 86 13.00 -4.52 -3.04
C SER A 86 13.38 -5.16 -1.70
N LYS A 87 13.69 -6.47 -1.70
CA LYS A 87 14.20 -7.16 -0.51
C LYS A 87 15.55 -6.59 -0.07
N ASN A 88 16.49 -6.40 -0.99
CA ASN A 88 17.80 -5.81 -0.65
C ASN A 88 17.64 -4.39 -0.09
N PHE A 89 16.68 -3.62 -0.60
CA PHE A 89 16.36 -2.32 -0.04
C PHE A 89 15.77 -2.42 1.38
N LEU A 90 14.86 -3.37 1.65
CA LEU A 90 14.36 -3.64 3.00
C LEU A 90 15.48 -4.07 3.95
N ASP A 91 16.40 -4.93 3.50
CA ASP A 91 17.56 -5.35 4.30
C ASP A 91 18.39 -4.13 4.73
N SER A 92 18.51 -3.09 3.89
CA SER A 92 19.16 -1.83 4.26
C SER A 92 18.38 -1.02 5.33
N ILE A 93 17.04 -1.01 5.26
CA ILE A 93 16.17 -0.34 6.24
C ILE A 93 16.31 -1.02 7.62
N ILE A 94 16.30 -2.35 7.63
CA ILE A 94 16.48 -3.15 8.85
C ILE A 94 17.86 -2.90 9.46
N ALA A 95 18.91 -2.86 8.64
CA ALA A 95 20.26 -2.58 9.10
C ALA A 95 20.36 -1.20 9.77
N ASP A 96 19.81 -0.15 9.13
CA ASP A 96 19.76 1.19 9.68
C ASP A 96 18.99 1.24 11.02
N ASN A 97 17.87 0.52 11.11
CA ASN A 97 17.06 0.44 12.33
C ASN A 97 17.79 -0.28 13.48
N MET A 98 18.48 -1.38 13.18
CA MET A 98 19.30 -2.09 14.15
C MET A 98 20.46 -1.24 14.67
N ILE A 99 21.12 -0.46 13.80
CA ILE A 99 22.17 0.48 14.21
C ILE A 99 21.60 1.57 15.13
N PHE A 100 20.41 2.09 14.81
CA PHE A 100 19.75 3.11 15.63
C PHE A 100 19.36 2.57 17.02
N LEU A 101 18.79 1.37 17.09
CA LEU A 101 18.44 0.68 18.33
C LEU A 101 19.66 0.40 19.23
N GLN A 102 20.83 0.12 18.63
CA GLN A 102 22.07 -0.11 19.39
C GLN A 102 22.67 1.17 19.97
N THR A 103 22.31 2.33 19.42
CA THR A 103 22.93 3.62 19.75
C THR A 103 22.02 4.55 20.55
N ASN A 104 20.74 4.20 20.74
CA ASN A 104 19.74 5.02 21.44
C ASN A 104 18.91 4.19 22.44
N GLU A 105 18.20 4.86 23.34
CA GLU A 105 17.26 4.20 24.25
C GLU A 105 16.12 3.55 23.45
N THR A 106 15.87 2.27 23.70
CA THR A 106 14.85 1.49 22.99
C THR A 106 13.45 1.90 23.45
N THR A 107 12.55 2.19 22.50
CA THR A 107 11.14 2.49 22.76
C THR A 107 10.25 1.38 22.20
N VAL A 108 9.04 1.23 22.75
CA VAL A 108 8.03 0.27 22.25
C VAL A 108 7.69 0.50 20.78
N GLU A 109 7.70 1.76 20.33
CA GLU A 109 7.49 2.13 18.92
C GLU A 109 8.58 1.53 18.03
N LEU A 110 9.86 1.69 18.42
CA LEU A 110 10.99 1.18 17.64
C LEU A 110 11.03 -0.35 17.61
N GLU A 111 10.69 -1.01 18.72
CA GLU A 111 10.58 -2.47 18.77
C GLU A 111 9.48 -2.98 17.84
N LEU A 112 8.30 -2.33 17.84
CA LEU A 112 7.22 -2.69 16.93
C LEU A 112 7.61 -2.43 15.48
N GLN A 113 8.25 -1.31 15.20
CA GLN A 113 8.70 -0.96 13.85
C GLN A 113 9.73 -1.98 13.34
N ASN A 114 10.72 -2.35 14.15
CA ASN A 114 11.71 -3.36 13.80
C ASN A 114 11.06 -4.74 13.57
N LYS A 115 10.09 -5.13 14.40
CA LYS A 115 9.32 -6.36 14.17
C LYS A 115 8.61 -6.34 12.82
N ILE A 116 7.95 -5.23 12.49
CA ILE A 116 7.26 -5.08 11.20
C ILE A 116 8.23 -5.13 10.04
N ASP A 117 9.38 -4.45 10.14
CA ASP A 117 10.40 -4.49 9.08
C ASP A 117 10.93 -5.92 8.88
N GLN A 118 11.10 -6.70 9.94
CA GLN A 118 11.50 -8.11 9.85
C GLN A 118 10.40 -8.98 9.23
N ASP A 119 9.14 -8.81 9.64
CA ASP A 119 7.98 -9.51 9.08
C ASP A 119 7.75 -9.18 7.58
N LEU A 120 8.20 -7.99 7.13
CA LEU A 120 8.15 -7.59 5.71
C LEU A 120 9.05 -8.46 4.82
N ILE A 121 10.10 -9.11 5.35
CA ILE A 121 10.94 -10.01 4.54
C ILE A 121 10.11 -11.19 4.03
N GLU A 122 9.35 -11.83 4.92
CA GLU A 122 8.47 -12.94 4.54
C GLU A 122 7.37 -12.48 3.60
N THR A 123 6.81 -11.29 3.86
CA THR A 123 5.82 -10.64 3.00
C THR A 123 6.34 -10.46 1.57
N ILE A 124 7.54 -9.90 1.38
CA ILE A 124 8.15 -9.71 0.06
C ILE A 124 8.37 -11.05 -0.65
N ASN A 125 8.87 -12.06 0.07
CA ASN A 125 9.10 -13.39 -0.49
C ASN A 125 7.79 -14.05 -0.95
N LEU A 126 6.73 -13.94 -0.16
CA LEU A 126 5.39 -14.46 -0.49
C LEU A 126 4.79 -13.74 -1.71
N ARG A 127 4.81 -12.40 -1.71
CA ARG A 127 4.33 -11.59 -2.84
C ARG A 127 5.08 -11.92 -4.13
N ARG A 128 6.41 -12.08 -4.06
CA ARG A 128 7.23 -12.53 -5.20
C ARG A 128 6.73 -13.87 -5.75
N GLN A 129 6.58 -14.86 -4.88
CA GLN A 129 6.13 -16.21 -5.27
C GLN A 129 4.73 -16.17 -5.90
N ILE A 130 3.78 -15.50 -5.26
CA ILE A 130 2.39 -15.37 -5.74
C ILE A 130 2.35 -14.69 -7.11
N ASN A 131 3.06 -13.57 -7.26
CA ASN A 131 3.09 -12.82 -8.52
C ASN A 131 3.68 -13.63 -9.68
N ILE A 132 4.66 -14.48 -9.41
CA ILE A 132 5.27 -15.37 -10.41
C ILE A 132 4.31 -16.51 -10.76
N ASP A 133 3.73 -17.15 -9.75
CA ASP A 133 2.78 -18.24 -9.94
C ASP A 133 1.51 -17.76 -10.65
N LEU A 134 1.13 -16.50 -10.44
CA LEU A 134 -0.01 -15.86 -11.10
C LEU A 134 0.23 -15.72 -12.60
N LEU A 135 1.43 -15.31 -13.03
CA LEU A 135 1.79 -15.26 -14.45
C LEU A 135 1.71 -16.66 -15.09
N ASP A 136 2.24 -17.68 -14.42
CA ASP A 136 2.17 -19.07 -14.90
C ASP A 136 0.71 -19.56 -14.97
N SER A 137 -0.12 -19.19 -13.99
CA SER A 137 -1.53 -19.56 -13.91
C SER A 137 -2.36 -18.90 -15.04
N ILE A 138 -2.18 -17.60 -15.27
CA ILE A 138 -2.85 -16.87 -16.36
C ILE A 138 -2.44 -17.44 -17.72
N LEU A 139 -1.15 -17.72 -17.95
CA LEU A 139 -0.71 -18.32 -19.20
C LEU A 139 -1.31 -19.71 -19.44
N LEU A 140 -1.50 -20.49 -18.36
CA LEU A 140 -2.19 -21.77 -18.44
C LEU A 140 -3.68 -21.60 -18.77
N ASP A 141 -4.34 -20.60 -18.19
CA ASP A 141 -5.74 -20.29 -18.45
C ASP A 141 -5.96 -19.86 -19.90
N ILE A 142 -5.07 -19.05 -20.46
CA ILE A 142 -5.05 -18.69 -21.89
C ILE A 142 -4.97 -19.96 -22.75
N LYS A 143 -3.97 -20.81 -22.49
CA LYS A 143 -3.74 -22.03 -23.27
C LYS A 143 -4.92 -23.00 -23.19
N LYS A 144 -5.53 -23.14 -22.00
CA LYS A 144 -6.71 -23.99 -21.82
C LYS A 144 -7.92 -23.44 -22.55
N SER A 145 -8.20 -22.14 -22.42
CA SER A 145 -9.32 -21.48 -23.10
C SER A 145 -9.23 -21.68 -24.62
N ILE A 146 -8.05 -21.44 -25.20
CA ILE A 146 -7.80 -21.66 -26.63
C ILE A 146 -7.93 -23.14 -27.02
N LYS A 147 -7.41 -24.07 -26.20
CA LYS A 147 -7.42 -25.51 -26.54
C LYS A 147 -8.83 -26.09 -26.57
N HIS A 148 -9.71 -25.61 -25.70
CA HIS A 148 -11.05 -26.19 -25.51
C HIS A 148 -12.15 -25.47 -26.30
N ALA A 149 -11.90 -24.25 -26.81
CA ALA A 149 -12.87 -23.51 -27.60
C ALA A 149 -13.07 -24.11 -29.01
N THR A 150 -14.33 -24.18 -29.43
CA THR A 150 -14.76 -24.45 -30.79
C THR A 150 -14.46 -23.28 -31.73
N ALA A 151 -14.58 -23.48 -33.04
CA ALA A 151 -14.34 -22.42 -34.03
C ALA A 151 -15.30 -21.21 -33.89
N ALA A 152 -16.51 -21.42 -33.36
CA ALA A 152 -17.46 -20.35 -33.08
C ALA A 152 -17.06 -19.59 -31.81
N GLU A 153 -16.82 -20.31 -30.71
CA GLU A 153 -16.40 -19.75 -29.41
C GLU A 153 -15.09 -18.96 -29.52
N MET A 154 -14.16 -19.39 -30.38
CA MET A 154 -12.92 -18.65 -30.64
C MET A 154 -13.14 -17.18 -31.04
N LYS A 155 -14.27 -16.85 -31.66
CA LYS A 155 -14.59 -15.48 -32.13
C LYS A 155 -15.32 -14.65 -31.09
N THR A 156 -16.01 -15.29 -30.15
CA THR A 156 -16.96 -14.64 -29.25
C THR A 156 -16.52 -14.66 -27.80
N ASP A 157 -15.70 -15.64 -27.43
CA ASP A 157 -15.36 -15.90 -26.04
C ASP A 157 -14.01 -15.27 -25.68
N PHE A 158 -13.84 -15.06 -24.38
CA PHE A 158 -12.66 -14.47 -23.75
C PHE A 158 -11.94 -15.51 -22.89
N ILE A 159 -10.80 -15.13 -22.31
CA ILE A 159 -10.07 -15.99 -21.36
C ILE A 159 -10.98 -16.30 -20.16
N THR A 160 -11.08 -17.58 -19.80
CA THR A 160 -11.76 -17.99 -18.57
C THR A 160 -10.73 -18.20 -17.45
N GLU A 161 -10.84 -17.42 -16.38
CA GLU A 161 -9.97 -17.53 -15.21
C GLU A 161 -10.22 -18.81 -14.41
N SER A 162 -9.15 -19.53 -14.06
CA SER A 162 -9.23 -20.69 -13.18
C SER A 162 -9.35 -20.31 -11.71
N THR A 163 -9.85 -21.24 -10.89
CA THR A 163 -9.85 -21.12 -9.43
C THR A 163 -8.46 -20.87 -8.85
N LYS A 164 -7.40 -21.40 -9.49
CA LYS A 164 -6.01 -21.14 -9.06
C LYS A 164 -5.65 -19.68 -9.23
N THR A 165 -5.95 -19.09 -10.40
CA THR A 165 -5.70 -17.67 -10.71
C THR A 165 -6.45 -16.77 -9.73
N LYS A 166 -7.75 -16.99 -9.53
CA LYS A 166 -8.56 -16.24 -8.56
C LYS A 166 -8.00 -16.30 -7.14
N ARG A 167 -7.62 -17.50 -6.68
CA ARG A 167 -7.02 -17.67 -5.36
C ARG A 167 -5.70 -16.90 -5.21
N LEU A 168 -4.85 -16.91 -6.23
CA LEU A 168 -3.56 -16.19 -6.20
C LEU A 168 -3.77 -14.67 -6.14
N ILE A 169 -4.73 -14.13 -6.90
CA ILE A 169 -5.12 -12.71 -6.82
C ILE A 169 -5.58 -12.36 -5.40
N SER A 170 -6.49 -13.16 -4.84
CA SER A 170 -7.02 -12.95 -3.49
C SER A 170 -5.91 -13.03 -2.43
N GLN A 171 -4.98 -13.99 -2.55
CA GLN A 171 -3.80 -14.10 -1.66
C GLN A 171 -2.90 -12.87 -1.71
N GLU A 172 -2.62 -12.33 -2.89
CA GLU A 172 -1.82 -11.11 -3.05
C GLU A 172 -2.49 -9.91 -2.34
N LEU A 173 -3.79 -9.73 -2.58
CA LEU A 173 -4.57 -8.65 -1.95
C LEU A 173 -4.56 -8.77 -0.42
N HIS A 174 -4.77 -9.98 0.11
CA HIS A 174 -4.71 -10.22 1.55
C HIS A 174 -3.36 -9.82 2.15
N ILE A 175 -2.25 -10.22 1.52
CA ILE A 175 -0.91 -9.88 2.01
C ILE A 175 -0.66 -8.37 1.99
N ILE A 176 -1.08 -7.68 0.92
CA ILE A 176 -1.00 -6.22 0.83
C ILE A 176 -1.76 -5.58 1.99
N TYR A 177 -3.01 -5.99 2.22
CA TYR A 177 -3.82 -5.40 3.29
C TYR A 177 -3.30 -5.72 4.70
N ASP A 178 -2.76 -6.92 4.93
CA ASP A 178 -2.12 -7.28 6.20
C ASP A 178 -0.90 -6.41 6.49
N SER A 179 -0.05 -6.21 5.47
CA SER A 179 1.11 -5.32 5.55
C SER A 179 0.71 -3.87 5.84
N MET A 180 -0.30 -3.34 5.15
CA MET A 180 -0.80 -1.98 5.38
C MET A 180 -1.42 -1.83 6.77
N THR A 181 -2.12 -2.86 7.26
CA THR A 181 -2.71 -2.89 8.61
C THR A 181 -1.62 -2.91 9.69
N ALA A 182 -0.53 -3.65 9.49
CA ALA A 182 0.59 -3.67 10.41
C ALA A 182 1.22 -2.27 10.53
N GLN A 183 1.49 -1.60 9.40
CA GLN A 183 2.02 -0.24 9.42
C GLN A 183 1.07 0.76 10.08
N LEU A 184 -0.23 0.65 9.79
CA LEU A 184 -1.25 1.51 10.39
C LEU A 184 -1.34 1.34 11.91
N LYS A 185 -1.04 0.16 12.45
CA LYS A 185 -0.95 -0.05 13.91
C LYS A 185 0.21 0.73 14.52
N VAL A 186 1.36 0.82 13.84
CA VAL A 186 2.46 1.68 14.29
C VAL A 186 2.02 3.13 14.27
N ASP A 187 1.44 3.57 13.15
CA ASP A 187 1.01 4.97 12.99
C ASP A 187 -0.02 5.37 14.07
N GLN A 188 -0.93 4.45 14.43
CA GLN A 188 -1.87 4.62 15.54
C GLN A 188 -1.15 4.68 16.90
N GLN A 189 -0.18 3.80 17.16
CA GLN A 189 0.60 3.86 18.41
C GLN A 189 1.39 5.16 18.54
N LYS A 190 2.00 5.64 17.44
CA LYS A 190 2.68 6.95 17.40
C LYS A 190 1.72 8.08 17.76
N LEU A 191 0.48 8.00 17.27
CA LEU A 191 -0.55 8.99 17.58
C LEU A 191 -1.01 8.93 19.03
N ASP A 192 -1.13 7.72 19.60
CA ASP A 192 -1.59 7.52 20.97
C ASP A 192 -0.57 7.99 22.01
N LEU A 193 0.73 7.85 21.71
CA LEU A 193 1.84 8.28 22.56
C LEU A 193 2.24 9.75 22.38
N ALA A 194 1.74 10.43 21.34
CA ALA A 194 2.09 11.83 21.07
C ALA A 194 1.49 12.77 22.13
N GLU A 195 2.33 13.64 22.72
CA GLU A 195 1.90 14.68 23.65
C GLU A 195 0.93 15.68 22.99
N GLU A 196 1.13 15.97 21.69
CA GLU A 196 0.22 16.78 20.87
C GLU A 196 -0.27 16.01 19.64
N ARG A 197 -1.60 15.87 19.53
CA ARG A 197 -2.24 15.20 18.38
C ARG A 197 -2.49 16.18 17.24
N LYS A 198 -1.59 16.22 16.27
CA LYS A 198 -1.80 16.98 15.01
C LYS A 198 -3.00 16.41 14.25
N ILE A 199 -3.96 17.27 13.90
CA ILE A 199 -5.20 16.89 13.19
C ILE A 199 -4.90 16.13 11.89
N THR A 200 -3.87 16.54 11.14
CA THR A 200 -3.46 15.87 9.89
C THR A 200 -3.01 14.43 10.12
N ARG A 201 -2.31 14.13 11.23
CA ARG A 201 -1.91 12.77 11.59
C ARG A 201 -3.12 11.92 12.01
N VAL A 202 -4.03 12.50 12.79
CA VAL A 202 -5.31 11.84 13.16
C VAL A 202 -6.12 11.51 11.91
N ALA A 203 -6.26 12.47 10.99
CA ALA A 203 -6.97 12.31 9.74
C ALA A 203 -6.36 11.22 8.87
N ASN A 204 -5.03 11.23 8.69
CA ASN A 204 -4.33 10.22 7.91
C ASN A 204 -4.58 8.80 8.46
N VAL A 205 -4.39 8.58 9.77
CA VAL A 205 -4.63 7.27 10.40
C VAL A 205 -6.10 6.86 10.29
N SER A 206 -7.03 7.77 10.58
CA SER A 206 -8.46 7.45 10.60
C SER A 206 -9.01 7.13 9.22
N VAL A 207 -8.68 7.93 8.21
CA VAL A 207 -9.15 7.74 6.83
C VAL A 207 -8.51 6.49 6.22
N ARG A 208 -7.20 6.23 6.46
CA ARG A 208 -6.55 4.97 6.01
C ARG A 208 -7.16 3.74 6.68
N SER A 209 -7.48 3.83 7.98
CA SER A 209 -8.15 2.74 8.71
C SER A 209 -9.51 2.42 8.09
N ALA A 210 -10.32 3.45 7.83
CA ALA A 210 -11.62 3.29 7.19
C ALA A 210 -11.50 2.71 5.77
N PHE A 211 -10.58 3.25 4.96
CA PHE A 211 -10.31 2.77 3.61
C PHE A 211 -9.92 1.28 3.60
N LEU A 212 -8.97 0.87 4.45
CA LEU A 212 -8.50 -0.53 4.52
C LEU A 212 -9.60 -1.49 4.98
N ALA A 213 -10.40 -1.10 5.98
CA ALA A 213 -11.49 -1.93 6.46
C ALA A 213 -12.55 -2.17 5.38
N LEU A 214 -12.93 -1.13 4.64
CA LEU A 214 -13.90 -1.26 3.55
C LEU A 214 -13.34 -2.07 2.37
N ASN A 215 -12.08 -1.88 2.00
CA ASN A 215 -11.44 -2.71 0.98
C ASN A 215 -11.43 -4.19 1.37
N ARG A 216 -11.13 -4.51 2.64
CA ARG A 216 -11.25 -5.89 3.16
C ARG A 216 -12.68 -6.42 3.11
N SER A 217 -13.68 -5.56 3.28
CA SER A 217 -15.07 -5.97 3.15
C SER A 217 -15.44 -6.37 1.71
N LEU A 218 -14.86 -5.70 0.70
CA LEU A 218 -15.07 -6.07 -0.71
C LEU A 218 -14.52 -7.47 -1.04
N LEU A 219 -13.39 -7.88 -0.44
CA LEU A 219 -12.85 -9.23 -0.63
C LEU A 219 -13.81 -10.33 -0.18
N LEU A 220 -14.68 -10.05 0.81
CA LEU A 220 -15.67 -11.01 1.28
C LEU A 220 -16.79 -11.28 0.25
N PHE A 221 -16.85 -10.49 -0.84
CA PHE A 221 -17.78 -10.71 -1.93
C PHE A 221 -17.27 -11.70 -2.99
N GLU A 222 -15.96 -11.95 -3.08
CA GLU A 222 -15.36 -12.80 -4.14
C GLU A 222 -15.92 -14.24 -4.15
N ASP A 223 -16.39 -14.72 -3.00
CA ASP A 223 -16.96 -16.06 -2.82
C ASP A 223 -18.27 -16.03 -1.99
N ILE A 224 -19.04 -14.95 -2.11
CA ILE A 224 -20.26 -14.72 -1.30
C ILE A 224 -21.32 -15.82 -1.43
N GLU A 225 -21.27 -16.60 -2.50
CA GLU A 225 -22.14 -17.74 -2.77
C GLU A 225 -21.71 -19.04 -2.07
N LYS A 226 -20.44 -19.16 -1.67
CA LYS A 226 -19.83 -20.41 -1.19
C LYS A 226 -19.87 -20.56 0.33
N ASP A 227 -19.84 -19.45 1.05
CA ASP A 227 -19.85 -19.43 2.51
C ASP A 227 -21.27 -19.22 3.09
N PRO A 228 -21.48 -19.52 4.39
CA PRO A 228 -22.75 -19.21 5.04
C PRO A 228 -23.07 -17.71 4.93
N ARG A 229 -24.19 -17.38 4.28
CA ARG A 229 -24.61 -16.00 3.97
C ARG A 229 -24.50 -15.06 5.17
N ILE A 230 -25.02 -15.49 6.32
CA ILE A 230 -25.01 -14.72 7.58
C ILE A 230 -23.59 -14.37 8.01
N TYR A 231 -22.66 -15.32 7.90
CA TYR A 231 -21.29 -15.16 8.39
C TYR A 231 -20.54 -14.10 7.59
N ASN A 232 -20.64 -14.12 6.26
CA ASN A 232 -20.01 -13.12 5.41
C ASN A 232 -20.65 -11.74 5.61
N VAL A 233 -21.97 -11.66 5.71
CA VAL A 233 -22.67 -10.40 5.98
C VAL A 233 -22.27 -9.81 7.33
N ALA A 234 -22.16 -10.63 8.38
CA ALA A 234 -21.70 -10.18 9.70
C ALA A 234 -20.25 -9.67 9.70
N LYS A 235 -19.36 -10.30 8.91
CA LYS A 235 -17.99 -9.82 8.72
C LYS A 235 -17.94 -8.49 7.95
N ILE A 236 -18.70 -8.37 6.86
CA ILE A 236 -18.83 -7.12 6.11
C ILE A 236 -19.31 -6.01 7.04
N LYS A 237 -20.35 -6.28 7.83
CA LYS A 237 -20.86 -5.38 8.86
C LYS A 237 -19.76 -4.93 9.82
N THR A 238 -19.00 -5.86 10.38
CA THR A 238 -17.90 -5.54 11.32
C THR A 238 -16.88 -4.57 10.69
N SER A 239 -16.54 -4.77 9.41
CA SER A 239 -15.64 -3.88 8.68
C SER A 239 -16.25 -2.50 8.42
N VAL A 240 -17.54 -2.43 8.07
CA VAL A 240 -18.27 -1.17 7.86
C VAL A 240 -18.42 -0.39 9.17
N GLU A 241 -18.74 -1.06 10.27
CA GLU A 241 -18.79 -0.46 11.62
C GLU A 241 -17.43 0.08 12.04
N HIS A 242 -16.35 -0.67 11.81
CA HIS A 242 -15.00 -0.22 12.10
C HIS A 242 -14.66 1.05 11.31
N ALA A 243 -14.94 1.07 10.01
CA ALA A 243 -14.70 2.24 9.16
C ALA A 243 -15.51 3.45 9.63
N HIS A 244 -16.80 3.24 9.94
CA HIS A 244 -17.68 4.26 10.45
C HIS A 244 -17.16 4.87 11.76
N ASN A 245 -16.80 4.03 12.73
CA ASN A 245 -16.27 4.46 14.02
C ASN A 245 -14.97 5.26 13.87
N LYS A 246 -14.07 4.85 12.98
CA LYS A 246 -12.83 5.60 12.71
C LYS A 246 -13.08 6.99 12.15
N LEU A 247 -14.08 7.16 11.29
CA LEU A 247 -14.45 8.48 10.79
C LEU A 247 -15.21 9.30 11.85
N LEU A 248 -15.98 8.66 12.74
CA LEU A 248 -16.56 9.33 13.90
C LEU A 248 -15.49 9.81 14.89
N GLU A 249 -14.43 9.03 15.12
CA GLU A 249 -13.27 9.47 15.91
C GLU A 249 -12.67 10.74 15.29
N LEU A 250 -12.40 10.74 13.97
CA LEU A 250 -11.93 11.93 13.25
C LEU A 250 -12.89 13.12 13.40
N LYS A 251 -14.20 12.88 13.32
CA LYS A 251 -15.23 13.90 13.55
C LYS A 251 -15.27 14.37 15.01
N ALA A 252 -14.98 13.54 15.99
CA ALA A 252 -14.92 13.98 17.39
C ALA A 252 -13.72 14.91 17.63
N PHE A 253 -12.59 14.65 16.95
CA PHE A 253 -11.44 15.56 16.92
C PHE A 253 -11.72 16.84 16.09
N SER A 254 -12.89 16.95 15.46
CA SER A 254 -13.20 17.97 14.45
C SER A 254 -13.87 19.26 14.88
N LEU A 255 -14.07 19.49 16.18
CA LEU A 255 -14.41 20.84 16.63
C LEU A 255 -13.37 21.89 16.14
N SER A 256 -12.19 21.43 15.67
CA SER A 256 -11.11 22.15 15.00
C SER A 256 -10.85 21.78 13.52
N LEU A 257 -11.72 21.05 12.81
CA LEU A 257 -11.56 20.73 11.35
C LEU A 257 -11.73 21.95 10.41
N GLU A 258 -11.79 23.19 10.91
CA GLU A 258 -11.85 24.39 10.05
C GLU A 258 -10.65 24.51 9.09
N GLY A 259 -9.59 23.71 9.27
CA GLY A 259 -8.44 23.61 8.36
C GLY A 259 -8.37 22.35 7.49
N LEU A 260 -9.42 21.53 7.39
CA LEU A 260 -9.44 20.33 6.53
C LEU A 260 -10.52 20.50 5.46
N ASP A 261 -10.08 20.83 4.24
CA ASP A 261 -10.96 21.12 3.10
C ASP A 261 -11.96 19.98 2.82
N SER A 262 -11.66 18.75 3.23
CA SER A 262 -12.49 17.55 3.01
C SER A 262 -13.57 17.29 4.08
N LYS A 263 -13.89 18.27 4.93
CA LYS A 263 -14.84 18.08 6.05
C LYS A 263 -16.25 17.70 5.59
N GLU A 264 -16.71 18.27 4.49
CA GLU A 264 -18.05 17.97 3.97
C GLU A 264 -18.13 16.53 3.46
N GLU A 265 -17.13 16.11 2.67
CA GLU A 265 -17.00 14.77 2.12
C GLU A 265 -16.92 13.72 3.23
N VAL A 266 -16.12 13.95 4.28
CA VAL A 266 -16.04 13.03 5.43
C VAL A 266 -17.40 12.87 6.12
N ASN A 267 -18.16 13.95 6.29
CA ASN A 267 -19.50 13.87 6.88
C ASN A 267 -20.51 13.14 5.98
N GLN A 268 -20.44 13.35 4.67
CA GLN A 268 -21.26 12.60 3.70
C GLN A 268 -20.94 11.10 3.78
N ILE A 269 -19.67 10.72 3.85
CA ILE A 269 -19.23 9.33 3.99
C ILE A 269 -19.73 8.72 5.31
N ILE A 270 -19.63 9.44 6.44
CA ILE A 270 -20.16 9.00 7.73
C ILE A 270 -21.66 8.68 7.65
N ASN A 271 -22.44 9.55 6.99
CA ASN A 271 -23.87 9.33 6.82
C ASN A 271 -24.17 8.12 5.94
N GLN A 272 -23.43 7.93 4.83
CA GLN A 272 -23.55 6.76 3.97
C GLN A 272 -23.24 5.47 4.73
N LEU A 273 -22.16 5.45 5.53
CA LEU A 273 -21.81 4.31 6.36
C LEU A 273 -22.84 4.03 7.47
N SER A 274 -23.48 5.07 8.02
CA SER A 274 -24.56 4.91 8.99
C SER A 274 -25.76 4.19 8.37
N ILE A 275 -26.18 4.60 7.17
CA ILE A 275 -27.27 3.94 6.43
C ILE A 275 -26.90 2.48 6.14
N LEU A 276 -25.69 2.26 5.63
CA LEU A 276 -25.19 0.92 5.30
C LEU A 276 -25.13 0.00 6.52
N ASN A 277 -24.71 0.50 7.69
CA ASN A 277 -24.71 -0.28 8.94
C ASN A 277 -26.12 -0.74 9.32
N VAL A 278 -27.13 0.13 9.18
CA VAL A 278 -28.53 -0.24 9.45
C VAL A 278 -29.01 -1.32 8.49
N ASP A 279 -28.73 -1.18 7.18
CA ASP A 279 -29.11 -2.17 6.18
C ASP A 279 -28.46 -3.53 6.45
N LEU A 280 -27.17 -3.54 6.81
CA LEU A 280 -26.44 -4.75 7.18
C LEU A 280 -26.96 -5.36 8.49
N ASP A 281 -27.32 -4.56 9.50
CA ASP A 281 -27.93 -5.04 10.74
C ASP A 281 -29.27 -5.76 10.49
N VAL A 282 -30.13 -5.14 9.69
CA VAL A 282 -31.42 -5.74 9.31
C VAL A 282 -31.19 -7.03 8.53
N ALA A 283 -30.21 -7.07 7.62
CA ALA A 283 -29.86 -8.27 6.87
C ALA A 283 -29.34 -9.40 7.79
N VAL A 284 -28.39 -9.13 8.70
CA VAL A 284 -27.90 -10.12 9.67
C VAL A 284 -29.04 -10.69 10.49
N LYS A 285 -29.92 -9.83 11.01
CA LYS A 285 -31.06 -10.24 11.83
C LYS A 285 -32.03 -11.12 11.04
N THR A 286 -32.51 -10.64 9.89
CA THR A 286 -33.49 -11.38 9.07
C THR A 286 -32.94 -12.67 8.48
N MET A 287 -31.64 -12.73 8.16
CA MET A 287 -31.01 -13.99 7.76
C MET A 287 -30.89 -14.97 8.94
N THR A 288 -30.56 -14.49 10.14
CA THR A 288 -30.52 -15.29 11.37
C THR A 288 -31.89 -15.89 11.69
N ASP A 289 -32.95 -15.09 11.51
CA ASP A 289 -34.33 -15.49 11.73
C ASP A 289 -34.89 -16.36 10.57
N GLY A 290 -34.13 -16.53 9.48
CA GLY A 290 -34.56 -17.29 8.29
C GLY A 290 -35.62 -16.59 7.44
N THR A 291 -35.84 -15.29 7.66
CA THR A 291 -36.89 -14.48 7.03
C THR A 291 -36.34 -13.45 6.03
N PHE A 292 -35.11 -13.62 5.53
CA PHE A 292 -34.51 -12.67 4.60
C PHE A 292 -35.38 -12.51 3.35
N PRO A 293 -35.99 -11.34 3.11
CA PRO A 293 -37.09 -11.20 2.17
C PRO A 293 -36.63 -10.98 0.72
N GLU A 294 -35.34 -10.69 0.51
CA GLU A 294 -34.81 -10.23 -0.77
C GLU A 294 -34.05 -11.32 -1.54
N ASN A 295 -33.82 -11.07 -2.83
CA ASN A 295 -32.85 -11.84 -3.59
C ASN A 295 -31.43 -11.50 -3.08
N TYR A 296 -30.81 -12.45 -2.38
CA TYR A 296 -29.51 -12.29 -1.75
C TYR A 296 -28.42 -11.74 -2.67
N LEU A 297 -28.29 -12.26 -3.89
CA LEU A 297 -27.21 -11.84 -4.80
C LEU A 297 -27.43 -10.44 -5.34
N LYS A 298 -28.68 -10.08 -5.61
CA LYS A 298 -29.04 -8.72 -6.04
C LYS A 298 -28.74 -7.72 -4.92
N TRP A 299 -29.18 -8.03 -3.70
CA TRP A 299 -28.91 -7.22 -2.51
C TRP A 299 -27.40 -7.09 -2.26
N ALA A 300 -26.66 -8.21 -2.28
CA ALA A 300 -25.22 -8.21 -2.11
C ALA A 300 -24.50 -7.36 -3.17
N GLY A 301 -24.93 -7.42 -4.43
CA GLY A 301 -24.40 -6.57 -5.50
C GLY A 301 -24.64 -5.08 -5.25
N GLN A 302 -25.78 -4.70 -4.66
CA GLN A 302 -26.04 -3.30 -4.27
C GLN A 302 -25.13 -2.85 -3.13
N ILE A 303 -24.95 -3.68 -2.10
CA ILE A 303 -24.03 -3.42 -0.99
C ILE A 303 -22.59 -3.27 -1.49
N TYR A 304 -22.15 -4.18 -2.37
CA TYR A 304 -20.82 -4.12 -3.00
C TYR A 304 -20.60 -2.78 -3.73
N GLN A 305 -21.59 -2.34 -4.51
CA GLN A 305 -21.53 -1.08 -5.25
C GLN A 305 -21.46 0.13 -4.30
N GLN A 306 -22.30 0.15 -3.26
CA GLN A 306 -22.28 1.22 -2.26
C GLN A 306 -20.94 1.31 -1.54
N ILE A 307 -20.37 0.17 -1.10
CA ILE A 307 -19.06 0.13 -0.46
C ILE A 307 -17.98 0.64 -1.42
N SER A 308 -18.03 0.23 -2.70
CA SER A 308 -17.08 0.67 -3.72
C SER A 308 -17.12 2.19 -3.95
N GLU A 309 -18.32 2.78 -3.98
CA GLU A 309 -18.51 4.24 -4.10
C GLU A 309 -17.97 5.00 -2.89
N ILE A 310 -18.18 4.46 -1.68
CA ILE A 310 -17.63 5.02 -0.44
C ILE A 310 -16.09 4.97 -0.46
N ILE A 311 -15.51 3.84 -0.88
CA ILE A 311 -14.05 3.70 -1.02
C ILE A 311 -13.50 4.73 -2.01
N GLY A 312 -14.15 4.93 -3.15
CA GLY A 312 -13.77 5.95 -4.12
C GLY A 312 -13.80 7.37 -3.54
N SER A 313 -14.78 7.68 -2.69
CA SER A 313 -14.85 8.95 -1.97
C SER A 313 -13.75 9.09 -0.92
N LEU A 314 -13.46 8.03 -0.16
CA LEU A 314 -12.37 8.00 0.81
C LEU A 314 -11.00 8.17 0.16
N GLN A 315 -10.78 7.60 -1.03
CA GLN A 315 -9.53 7.78 -1.78
C GLN A 315 -9.29 9.25 -2.10
N LYS A 316 -10.32 9.99 -2.55
CA LYS A 316 -10.21 11.43 -2.80
C LYS A 316 -9.81 12.20 -1.54
N VAL A 317 -10.41 11.85 -0.40
CA VAL A 317 -10.06 12.46 0.90
C VAL A 317 -8.61 12.15 1.28
N LEU A 318 -8.14 10.91 1.08
CA LEU A 318 -6.75 10.54 1.29
C LEU A 318 -5.81 11.36 0.42
N ASP A 319 -6.10 11.47 -0.87
CA ASP A 319 -5.27 12.22 -1.82
C ASP A 319 -5.15 13.69 -1.39
N THR A 320 -6.24 14.32 -0.93
CA THR A 320 -6.21 15.68 -0.38
C THR A 320 -5.35 15.78 0.87
N ILE A 321 -5.49 14.84 1.83
CA ILE A 321 -4.67 14.81 3.05
C ILE A 321 -3.18 14.65 2.70
N TYR A 322 -2.84 13.78 1.75
CA TYR A 322 -1.46 13.56 1.30
C TYR A 322 -0.86 14.78 0.60
N LEU A 323 -1.64 15.51 -0.21
CA LEU A 323 -1.18 16.75 -0.85
C LEU A 323 -0.85 17.85 0.18
N ILE A 324 -1.60 17.93 1.28
CA ILE A 324 -1.31 18.85 2.39
C ILE A 324 0.02 18.48 3.08
N ASP A 325 0.30 17.18 3.26
CA ASP A 325 1.55 16.70 3.88
C ASP A 325 2.77 16.85 2.94
N MET A 326 2.58 16.61 1.63
CA MET A 326 3.63 16.75 0.61
C MET A 326 4.01 18.19 0.28
N THR A 327 3.08 19.15 0.35
CA THR A 327 3.41 20.57 0.16
C THR A 327 4.29 21.13 1.28
N GLN A 328 4.47 20.36 2.37
CA GLN A 328 5.37 20.69 3.49
C GLN A 328 6.70 19.92 3.45
N GLN A 329 6.92 19.00 2.50
CA GLN A 329 8.16 18.21 2.38
C GLN A 329 8.75 18.21 0.96
N PRO A 330 10.09 18.13 0.80
CA PRO A 330 10.71 18.09 -0.52
C PRO A 330 10.31 16.84 -1.33
N LYS A 331 10.19 17.01 -2.66
CA LYS A 331 9.65 16.01 -3.60
C LYS A 331 10.43 14.67 -3.58
N PRO A 332 9.78 13.53 -3.87
CA PRO A 332 10.45 12.23 -3.95
C PRO A 332 11.47 12.19 -5.09
N VAL A 333 12.64 11.60 -4.81
CA VAL A 333 13.68 11.27 -5.79
C VAL A 333 13.50 9.83 -6.24
N ASP A 334 13.50 9.62 -7.55
CA ASP A 334 13.43 8.31 -8.20
C ASP A 334 14.73 7.52 -7.96
N ILE A 335 14.63 6.43 -7.20
CA ILE A 335 15.75 5.53 -6.86
C ILE A 335 15.95 4.41 -7.88
N THR A 336 15.10 4.31 -8.91
CA THR A 336 15.27 3.31 -9.99
C THR A 336 16.30 3.74 -11.03
N LYS A 337 16.69 5.02 -11.04
CA LYS A 337 17.78 5.55 -11.86
C LYS A 337 19.12 5.42 -11.16
N THR A 338 19.59 4.19 -10.97
CA THR A 338 21.04 3.96 -10.85
C THR A 338 21.57 3.55 -12.21
N SER A 339 21.65 4.52 -13.12
CA SER A 339 22.35 4.38 -14.39
C SER A 339 23.23 5.60 -14.57
N ILE A 340 24.52 5.38 -14.28
CA ILE A 340 25.72 6.02 -14.84
C ILE A 340 25.40 7.24 -15.71
N GLU A 341 25.40 8.43 -15.11
CA GLU A 341 25.79 9.67 -15.78
C GLU A 341 26.59 10.46 -14.75
N GLU A 342 27.82 10.80 -15.15
CA GLU A 342 28.73 11.64 -14.40
C GLU A 342 27.99 12.92 -14.01
N ILE A 343 27.87 13.15 -12.70
CA ILE A 343 27.57 14.50 -12.22
C ILE A 343 28.84 15.30 -12.54
N GLU A 344 28.84 16.01 -13.67
CA GLU A 344 29.73 17.16 -13.84
C GLU A 344 29.45 18.09 -12.67
N VAL A 345 30.40 18.13 -11.75
CA VAL A 345 30.44 19.13 -10.69
C VAL A 345 30.76 20.45 -11.39
N GLU A 346 29.75 21.27 -11.66
CA GLU A 346 29.98 22.70 -11.89
C GLU A 346 30.65 23.23 -10.62
N GLU A 347 31.93 23.59 -10.74
CA GLU A 347 32.67 24.34 -9.72
C GLU A 347 31.88 25.61 -9.41
N VAL A 348 31.25 25.65 -8.24
CA VAL A 348 30.71 26.89 -7.70
C VAL A 348 31.90 27.80 -7.41
N GLU A 349 32.11 28.79 -8.28
CA GLU A 349 33.03 29.91 -8.05
C GLU A 349 32.76 30.51 -6.65
N THR A 350 33.67 30.24 -5.72
CA THR A 350 33.74 30.92 -4.44
C THR A 350 34.17 32.36 -4.65
N SER A 351 33.22 33.26 -4.93
CA SER A 351 33.43 34.71 -4.82
C SER A 351 33.25 35.15 -3.37
N LEU A 352 34.21 34.76 -2.52
CA LEU A 352 34.47 35.45 -1.25
C LEU A 352 34.90 36.88 -1.56
N LYS A 353 33.96 37.83 -1.53
CA LYS A 353 34.30 39.26 -1.51
C LYS A 353 34.97 39.58 -0.17
N PRO A 354 36.18 40.14 -0.15
CA PRO A 354 36.85 40.50 1.08
C PRO A 354 36.09 41.62 1.81
N ALA A 355 36.01 41.47 3.14
CA ALA A 355 35.40 42.40 4.05
C ALA A 355 36.04 43.79 3.94
N LYS A 356 35.18 44.83 3.97
CA LYS A 356 35.58 46.23 4.02
C LYS A 356 36.49 46.49 5.22
N GLU A 357 37.62 47.14 4.94
CA GLU A 357 38.53 47.74 5.92
C GLU A 357 37.75 48.62 6.91
N ILE A 358 37.83 48.27 8.20
CA ILE A 358 37.47 49.18 9.29
C ILE A 358 38.66 50.11 9.49
N LYS A 359 38.52 51.38 9.10
CA LYS A 359 39.47 52.43 9.48
C LYS A 359 39.30 52.73 10.96
N VAL A 360 40.35 52.43 11.73
CA VAL A 360 40.57 52.99 13.07
C VAL A 360 40.90 54.47 12.91
N LYS A 361 40.24 55.34 13.68
CA LYS A 361 40.73 56.69 13.96
C LYS A 361 40.98 56.80 15.47
N GLU A 362 42.21 57.21 15.77
CA GLU A 362 42.69 57.71 17.06
C GLU A 362 41.92 58.95 17.52
#